data_AF-A0A0A1TRP1-F1
#
_entry.id   AF-A0A0A1TRP1-F1
#
_cell.length_a   1.000
_cell.length_b   1.000
_cell.length_c   1.000
_cell.angle_alpha   90.00
_cell.angle_beta   90.00
_cell.angle_gamma   90.00
#
_symmetry.space_group_name_H-M   'P 1'
#
loop_
_entity.id
_entity.type
_entity.pdbx_description
1 polymer ?
#
loop_
_entity_poly.entity_id
_entity_poly.type
_entity_poly.pdbx_seq_one_letter_code
_entity_poly.pdbx_strand_id
1 'polypeptide(L)'
;MKYSYSLAVLPLISGVLAAPAEKQARPSVGGPLKQKKHPETGFVTDSNWAGAVQEGSGWISVTAETVIPVISGGSQNAGAAGWVGIDGANCHSAILQTGVQALGDGTVAAWYEWWPEDPVYYGDQFPVKGGDKLRMTVNATSANSGTSSLENLSTGASVTTPFNNMRESLCLTDAEWIIELGGGASELANFGTWSFTDASATSQSGSSSPAGSEPYNIADGNGNLLTDCSGSASGVTCKYI
;
A
#
# COMPACT_ATOMS: atom_id res chain seq x y z
N MET A 1 35.90 -25.99 -75.68
CA MET A 1 35.84 -24.84 -74.76
C MET A 1 34.66 -25.10 -73.82
N LYS A 2 34.92 -25.49 -72.56
CA LYS A 2 34.55 -24.79 -71.31
C LYS A 2 33.09 -24.24 -71.36
N TYR A 3 32.14 -24.63 -70.51
CA TYR A 3 32.15 -24.54 -69.04
C TYR A 3 31.15 -25.52 -68.38
N SER A 4 31.55 -26.03 -67.20
CA SER A 4 30.68 -26.66 -66.20
C SER A 4 29.75 -25.63 -65.54
N TYR A 5 28.53 -26.03 -65.22
CA TYR A 5 27.72 -25.36 -64.20
C TYR A 5 27.30 -26.38 -63.14
N SER A 6 27.92 -26.27 -61.97
CA SER A 6 27.52 -26.95 -60.74
C SER A 6 26.33 -26.20 -60.14
N LEU A 7 25.18 -26.86 -59.98
CA LEU A 7 24.11 -26.36 -59.13
C LEU A 7 24.50 -26.60 -57.66
N ALA A 8 24.83 -25.52 -56.95
CA ALA A 8 24.95 -25.53 -55.50
C ALA A 8 23.56 -25.28 -54.88
N VAL A 9 23.07 -26.25 -54.10
CA VAL A 9 21.86 -26.10 -53.28
C VAL A 9 22.28 -25.45 -51.96
N LEU A 10 21.84 -24.21 -51.74
CA LEU A 10 21.93 -23.55 -50.42
C LEU A 10 20.66 -23.87 -49.62
N PRO A 11 20.76 -24.44 -48.40
CA PRO A 11 19.63 -24.45 -47.48
C PRO A 11 19.51 -23.06 -46.83
N LEU A 12 18.34 -22.44 -47.01
CA LEU A 12 17.92 -21.29 -46.20
C LEU A 12 17.59 -21.78 -44.79
N ILE A 13 18.49 -21.51 -43.84
CA ILE A 13 18.19 -21.65 -42.42
C ILE A 13 17.41 -20.40 -42.01
N SER A 14 16.09 -20.52 -41.93
CA SER A 14 15.27 -19.52 -41.26
C SER A 14 15.48 -19.64 -39.76
N GLY A 15 16.27 -18.73 -39.18
CA GLY A 15 16.35 -18.55 -37.75
C GLY A 15 15.01 -18.02 -37.22
N VAL A 16 14.34 -18.78 -36.36
CA VAL A 16 13.20 -18.29 -35.59
C VAL A 16 13.77 -17.44 -34.46
N LEU A 17 13.73 -16.11 -34.59
CA LEU A 17 13.85 -15.24 -33.42
C LEU A 17 12.60 -15.48 -32.56
N ALA A 18 12.79 -16.08 -31.38
CA ALA A 18 11.77 -16.06 -30.35
C ALA A 18 11.58 -14.61 -29.88
N ALA A 19 10.44 -14.02 -30.18
CA ALA A 19 10.03 -12.76 -29.58
C ALA A 19 9.85 -12.95 -28.05
N PRO A 20 10.22 -11.97 -27.21
CA PRO A 20 9.93 -12.04 -25.79
C PRO A 20 8.41 -12.12 -25.60
N ALA A 21 7.98 -13.04 -24.75
CA ALA A 21 6.58 -13.17 -24.35
C ALA A 21 6.13 -11.86 -23.68
N GLU A 22 5.23 -11.15 -24.34
CA GLU A 22 4.54 -9.98 -23.80
C GLU A 22 3.75 -10.45 -22.56
N LYS A 23 4.14 -9.98 -21.38
CA LYS A 23 3.40 -10.23 -20.14
C LYS A 23 2.01 -9.62 -20.31
N GLN A 24 1.01 -10.46 -20.54
CA GLN A 24 -0.39 -10.07 -20.54
C GLN A 24 -0.73 -9.45 -19.17
N ALA A 25 -0.87 -8.14 -19.13
CA ALA A 25 -1.49 -7.44 -18.03
C ALA A 25 -2.92 -7.98 -17.85
N ARG A 26 -3.22 -8.49 -16.65
CA ARG A 26 -4.57 -8.94 -16.32
C ARG A 26 -5.49 -7.72 -16.20
N PRO A 27 -6.76 -7.82 -16.62
CA PRO A 27 -7.67 -6.68 -16.61
C PRO A 27 -7.91 -6.18 -15.18
N SER A 28 -7.97 -4.85 -15.04
CA SER A 28 -8.41 -4.13 -13.85
C SER A 28 -9.82 -4.59 -13.45
N VAL A 29 -9.95 -5.27 -12.32
CA VAL A 29 -11.25 -5.65 -11.75
C VAL A 29 -11.73 -4.47 -10.90
N GLY A 30 -12.27 -3.44 -11.56
CA GLY A 30 -12.88 -2.28 -10.93
C GLY A 30 -14.40 -2.42 -10.90
N GLY A 31 -14.96 -2.69 -9.73
CA GLY A 31 -16.39 -2.68 -9.46
C GLY A 31 -16.64 -2.79 -7.96
N PRO A 32 -17.71 -2.17 -7.41
CA PRO A 32 -17.91 -2.08 -5.97
C PRO A 32 -18.04 -3.48 -5.36
N LEU A 33 -17.04 -3.89 -4.59
CA LEU A 33 -17.06 -5.14 -3.85
C LEU A 33 -17.99 -4.99 -2.65
N LYS A 34 -18.77 -6.04 -2.39
CA LYS A 34 -19.75 -6.05 -1.30
C LYS A 34 -19.05 -5.75 0.03
N GLN A 35 -19.43 -4.63 0.64
CA GLN A 35 -18.98 -4.18 1.96
C GLN A 35 -19.11 -5.31 2.99
N LYS A 36 -18.03 -5.61 3.70
CA LYS A 36 -18.10 -6.29 5.00
C LYS A 36 -17.78 -5.25 6.05
N LYS A 37 -18.82 -4.79 6.75
CA LYS A 37 -18.69 -3.83 7.84
C LYS A 37 -18.07 -4.55 9.05
N HIS A 38 -16.85 -4.18 9.42
CA HIS A 38 -16.26 -4.61 10.68
C HIS A 38 -16.78 -3.67 11.79
N PRO A 39 -17.33 -4.19 12.90
CA PRO A 39 -17.80 -3.35 13.99
C PRO A 39 -16.60 -2.66 14.66
N GLU A 40 -16.63 -1.33 14.74
CA GLU A 40 -15.65 -0.57 15.52
C GLU A 40 -15.82 -0.87 17.01
N THR A 41 -14.75 -1.31 17.66
CA THR A 41 -14.71 -1.56 19.10
C THR A 41 -13.81 -0.51 19.74
N GLY A 42 -14.30 0.14 20.80
CA GLY A 42 -13.71 1.37 21.35
C GLY A 42 -12.39 1.15 22.08
N PHE A 43 -11.28 1.38 21.37
CA PHE A 43 -9.98 1.67 21.95
C PHE A 43 -9.86 3.19 22.16
N VAL A 44 -9.44 3.63 23.34
CA VAL A 44 -9.25 5.05 23.65
C VAL A 44 -7.77 5.37 23.48
N THR A 45 -7.45 6.14 22.43
CA THR A 45 -6.10 6.64 22.12
C THR A 45 -6.15 8.14 21.88
N ASP A 46 -5.09 8.84 22.24
CA ASP A 46 -4.92 10.26 21.85
C ASP A 46 -4.55 10.41 20.36
N SER A 47 -3.95 9.37 19.77
CA SER A 47 -3.77 9.20 18.32
C SER A 47 -3.77 7.71 17.97
N ASN A 48 -4.51 7.34 16.92
CA ASN A 48 -4.55 5.98 16.38
C ASN A 48 -3.44 5.73 15.32
N TRP A 49 -2.66 6.74 14.95
CA TRP A 49 -1.63 6.66 13.92
C TRP A 49 -0.22 6.59 14.49
N ALA A 50 0.60 5.75 13.89
CA ALA A 50 2.03 5.63 14.12
C ALA A 50 2.74 5.59 12.78
N GLY A 51 3.77 6.39 12.53
CA GLY A 51 4.42 6.39 11.22
C GLY A 51 5.12 7.69 10.91
N ALA A 52 5.07 8.07 9.65
CA ALA A 52 5.68 9.28 9.14
C ALA A 52 4.70 10.02 8.22
N VAL A 53 4.51 11.31 8.49
CA VAL A 53 3.72 12.22 7.67
C VAL A 53 4.64 13.28 7.07
N GLN A 54 4.64 13.37 5.75
CA GLN A 54 5.37 14.37 5.00
C GLN A 54 4.41 15.48 4.56
N GLU A 55 4.50 16.60 5.25
CA GLU A 55 3.78 17.82 4.91
C GLU A 55 4.29 18.44 3.60
N GLY A 56 3.37 19.01 2.82
CA GLY A 56 3.65 19.61 1.53
C GLY A 56 2.40 20.14 0.84
N SER A 57 2.46 20.16 -0.49
CA SER A 57 1.33 20.58 -1.32
C SER A 57 1.44 19.98 -2.72
N GLY A 58 0.31 19.59 -3.30
CA GLY A 58 0.26 19.02 -4.63
C GLY A 58 0.92 17.65 -4.70
N TRP A 59 0.80 16.85 -3.64
CA TRP A 59 1.15 15.43 -3.69
C TRP A 59 0.31 14.72 -4.74
N ILE A 60 0.98 13.90 -5.54
CA ILE A 60 0.39 13.14 -6.64
C ILE A 60 0.44 11.66 -6.32
N SER A 61 1.56 11.15 -5.81
CA SER A 61 1.70 9.71 -5.54
C SER A 61 2.50 9.44 -4.29
N VAL A 62 2.08 8.44 -3.52
CA VAL A 62 2.80 7.92 -2.36
C VAL A 62 2.92 6.41 -2.53
N THR A 63 4.12 5.89 -2.36
CA THR A 63 4.43 4.47 -2.54
C THR A 63 5.39 3.97 -1.47
N ALA A 64 5.31 2.68 -1.17
CA ALA A 64 6.32 1.95 -0.41
C ALA A 64 6.18 0.45 -0.63
N GLU A 65 7.24 -0.26 -0.27
CA GLU A 65 7.24 -1.71 -0.08
C GLU A 65 7.21 -2.05 1.41
N THR A 66 6.56 -3.15 1.77
CA THR A 66 6.56 -3.64 3.15
C THR A 66 6.48 -5.16 3.19
N VAL A 67 7.08 -5.76 4.21
CA VAL A 67 6.81 -7.16 4.57
C VAL A 67 5.72 -7.15 5.64
N ILE A 68 4.63 -7.88 5.41
CA ILE A 68 3.54 -7.98 6.40
C ILE A 68 4.07 -8.72 7.63
N PRO A 69 3.92 -8.20 8.86
CA PRO A 69 4.36 -8.90 10.05
C PRO A 69 3.61 -10.23 10.21
N VAL A 70 4.32 -11.24 10.73
CA VAL A 70 3.69 -12.50 11.14
C VAL A 70 3.23 -12.34 12.58
N ILE A 71 1.96 -12.02 12.76
CA ILE A 71 1.32 -11.93 14.08
C ILE A 71 0.68 -13.29 14.38
N SER A 72 0.88 -13.83 15.59
CA SER A 72 0.29 -15.11 15.98
C SER A 72 0.08 -15.19 17.50
N GLY A 73 -0.91 -15.99 17.91
CA GLY A 73 -1.17 -16.29 19.32
C GLY A 73 -1.82 -15.16 20.13
N GLY A 74 -2.26 -14.09 19.46
CA GLY A 74 -2.95 -12.96 20.08
C GLY A 74 -4.48 -13.08 20.03
N SER A 75 -5.16 -12.09 20.63
CA SER A 75 -6.61 -11.93 20.55
C SER A 75 -7.06 -11.56 19.14
N GLN A 76 -8.24 -12.02 18.71
CA GLN A 76 -8.89 -11.52 17.47
C GLN A 76 -9.25 -10.04 17.57
N ASN A 77 -9.36 -9.51 18.79
CA ASN A 77 -9.63 -8.10 19.03
C ASN A 77 -8.36 -7.24 18.95
N ALA A 78 -7.18 -7.86 18.80
CA ALA A 78 -5.93 -7.14 18.58
C ALA A 78 -5.70 -6.99 17.07
N GLY A 79 -5.28 -5.81 16.62
CA GLY A 79 -4.99 -5.58 15.21
C GLY A 79 -4.07 -4.39 14.96
N ALA A 80 -3.35 -4.44 13.84
CA ALA A 80 -2.58 -3.34 13.30
C ALA A 80 -2.79 -3.29 11.78
N ALA A 81 -2.91 -2.09 11.21
CA ALA A 81 -3.00 -1.89 9.77
C ALA A 81 -1.80 -1.09 9.28
N GLY A 82 -1.14 -1.54 8.22
CA GLY A 82 -0.04 -0.83 7.57
C GLY A 82 -0.46 -0.37 6.19
N TRP A 83 -0.35 0.93 5.90
CA TRP A 83 -0.87 1.54 4.70
C TRP A 83 -0.05 2.77 4.24
N VAL A 84 -0.27 3.17 2.99
CA VAL A 84 0.23 4.43 2.42
C VAL A 84 -0.94 5.30 1.98
N GLY A 85 -0.79 6.62 2.12
CA GLY A 85 -1.90 7.54 1.87
C GLY A 85 -1.49 8.94 1.46
N ILE A 86 -2.49 9.67 0.98
CA ILE A 86 -2.46 11.12 0.76
C ILE A 86 -3.60 11.71 1.59
N ASP A 87 -3.28 12.78 2.32
CA ASP A 87 -4.14 13.54 3.22
C ASP A 87 -4.64 12.80 4.47
N GLY A 88 -5.08 13.54 5.49
CA GLY A 88 -5.70 12.99 6.70
C GLY A 88 -5.08 13.52 7.99
N ALA A 89 -3.86 14.03 7.91
CA ALA A 89 -3.16 14.66 9.03
C ALA A 89 -3.55 16.14 9.19
N ASN A 90 -3.29 16.97 8.17
CA ASN A 90 -3.71 18.37 8.15
C ASN A 90 -4.98 18.57 7.32
N CYS A 91 -5.16 17.75 6.29
CA CYS A 91 -6.38 17.74 5.49
C CYS A 91 -7.42 16.79 6.09
N HIS A 92 -8.48 17.35 6.68
CA HIS A 92 -9.49 16.56 7.38
C HIS A 92 -10.75 16.27 6.53
N SER A 93 -10.70 16.49 5.23
CA SER A 93 -11.85 16.29 4.33
C SER A 93 -11.88 14.91 3.67
N ALA A 94 -10.73 14.37 3.28
CA ALA A 94 -10.63 13.08 2.62
C ALA A 94 -9.25 12.44 2.85
N ILE A 95 -9.16 11.13 2.67
CA ILE A 95 -7.91 10.37 2.65
C ILE A 95 -7.98 9.38 1.48
N LEU A 96 -6.98 9.37 0.60
CA LEU A 96 -6.83 8.31 -0.40
C LEU A 96 -5.77 7.34 0.10
N GLN A 97 -6.16 6.10 0.41
CA GLN A 97 -5.27 5.15 1.07
C GLN A 97 -5.47 3.68 0.64
N THR A 98 -4.41 2.89 0.80
CA THR A 98 -4.46 1.44 0.61
C THR A 98 -3.39 0.74 1.44
N GLY A 99 -3.69 -0.48 1.87
CA GLY A 99 -2.75 -1.25 2.66
C GLY A 99 -3.28 -2.61 3.07
N VAL A 100 -2.80 -3.06 4.22
CA VAL A 100 -3.20 -4.33 4.82
C VAL A 100 -3.51 -4.18 6.29
N GLN A 101 -4.43 -4.99 6.78
CA GLN A 101 -4.68 -5.22 8.18
C GLN A 101 -4.11 -6.59 8.57
N ALA A 102 -3.45 -6.68 9.72
CA ALA A 102 -3.00 -7.92 10.35
C ALA A 102 -3.59 -8.00 11.78
N LEU A 103 -4.32 -9.08 12.07
CA LEU A 103 -4.98 -9.31 13.35
C LEU A 103 -4.15 -10.24 14.24
N GLY A 104 -4.43 -10.21 15.56
CA GLY A 104 -3.73 -11.00 16.58
C GLY A 104 -3.83 -12.51 16.39
N ASP A 105 -4.89 -12.98 15.72
CA ASP A 105 -5.06 -14.40 15.37
C ASP A 105 -4.31 -14.83 14.10
N GLY A 106 -3.61 -13.89 13.45
CA GLY A 106 -2.87 -14.10 12.21
C GLY A 106 -3.67 -13.88 10.93
N THR A 107 -4.94 -13.49 11.02
CA THR A 107 -5.74 -13.09 9.86
C THR A 107 -5.15 -11.83 9.23
N VAL A 108 -5.01 -11.83 7.90
CA VAL A 108 -4.53 -10.68 7.13
C VAL A 108 -5.53 -10.35 6.03
N ALA A 109 -5.83 -9.07 5.83
CA ALA A 109 -6.72 -8.61 4.79
C ALA A 109 -6.17 -7.34 4.10
N ALA A 110 -6.13 -7.36 2.77
CA ALA A 110 -5.77 -6.20 1.96
C ALA A 110 -6.99 -5.34 1.63
N TRP A 111 -6.82 -4.03 1.60
CA TRP A 111 -7.92 -3.08 1.46
C TRP A 111 -7.52 -1.79 0.75
N TYR A 112 -8.53 -1.04 0.31
CA TYR A 112 -8.42 0.32 -0.22
C TYR A 112 -9.55 1.18 0.33
N GLU A 113 -9.34 2.50 0.34
CA GLU A 113 -10.33 3.45 0.85
C GLU A 113 -10.15 4.84 0.24
N TRP A 114 -11.28 5.53 0.11
CA TRP A 114 -11.33 6.99 0.00
C TRP A 114 -12.16 7.49 1.17
N TRP A 115 -11.51 7.79 2.29
CA TRP A 115 -12.20 8.26 3.50
C TRP A 115 -12.94 9.58 3.17
N PRO A 116 -14.17 9.82 3.67
CA PRO A 116 -14.89 9.11 4.73
C PRO A 116 -15.79 7.94 4.28
N GLU A 117 -15.62 7.41 3.07
CA GLU A 117 -16.30 6.15 2.71
C GLU A 117 -15.68 4.97 3.45
N ASP A 118 -16.48 3.96 3.82
CA ASP A 118 -15.97 2.76 4.51
C ASP A 118 -14.88 2.04 3.67
N PRO A 119 -13.84 1.47 4.31
CA PRO A 119 -12.81 0.71 3.62
C PRO A 119 -13.38 -0.55 2.95
N VAL A 120 -12.81 -0.90 1.80
CA VAL A 120 -13.22 -2.08 1.03
C VAL A 120 -12.09 -3.10 0.98
N TYR A 121 -12.39 -4.31 1.43
CA TYR A 121 -11.43 -5.43 1.47
C TYR A 121 -11.50 -6.29 0.21
N TYR A 122 -10.35 -6.65 -0.35
CA TYR A 122 -10.27 -7.44 -1.58
C TYR A 122 -10.69 -8.91 -1.40
N GLY A 123 -10.46 -9.48 -0.20
CA GLY A 123 -10.68 -10.90 0.07
C GLY A 123 -9.95 -11.81 -0.93
N ASP A 124 -10.63 -12.81 -1.46
CA ASP A 124 -10.03 -13.81 -2.37
C ASP A 124 -9.53 -13.24 -3.71
N GLN A 125 -9.89 -12.01 -4.06
CA GLN A 125 -9.41 -11.36 -5.30
C GLN A 125 -7.94 -10.93 -5.19
N PHE A 126 -7.46 -10.68 -3.97
CA PHE A 126 -6.07 -10.36 -3.70
C PHE A 126 -5.64 -11.01 -2.38
N PRO A 127 -5.31 -12.31 -2.40
CA PRO A 127 -4.91 -13.03 -1.20
C PRO A 127 -3.55 -12.52 -0.70
N VAL A 128 -3.48 -12.30 0.61
CA VAL A 128 -2.28 -11.87 1.34
C VAL A 128 -2.16 -12.67 2.64
N LYS A 129 -0.94 -12.81 3.15
CA LYS A 129 -0.67 -13.43 4.45
C LYS A 129 0.55 -12.79 5.11
N GLY A 130 0.72 -13.02 6.41
CA GLY A 130 1.93 -12.64 7.14
C GLY A 130 3.19 -13.17 6.43
N GLY A 131 4.21 -12.32 6.33
CA GLY A 131 5.47 -12.60 5.63
C GLY A 131 5.47 -12.32 4.13
N ASP A 132 4.32 -12.04 3.51
CA ASP A 132 4.30 -11.58 2.11
C ASP A 132 4.95 -10.18 2.00
N LYS A 133 5.67 -9.94 0.89
CA LYS A 133 6.20 -8.63 0.54
C LYS A 133 5.22 -7.94 -0.41
N LEU A 134 4.75 -6.77 -0.04
CA LEU A 134 3.84 -5.96 -0.83
C LEU A 134 4.51 -4.68 -1.32
N ARG A 135 4.07 -4.18 -2.46
CA ARG A 135 4.20 -2.78 -2.86
C ARG A 135 2.82 -2.13 -2.83
N MET A 136 2.71 -1.00 -2.16
CA MET A 136 1.49 -0.21 -2.00
C MET A 136 1.69 1.11 -2.71
N THR A 137 0.69 1.59 -3.45
CA THR A 137 0.78 2.88 -4.13
C THR A 137 -0.59 3.54 -4.19
N VAL A 138 -0.64 4.82 -3.86
CA VAL A 138 -1.76 5.69 -4.20
C VAL A 138 -1.30 6.74 -5.21
N ASN A 139 -2.22 7.16 -6.08
CA ASN A 139 -1.97 8.18 -7.09
C ASN A 139 -3.21 9.05 -7.31
N ALA A 140 -3.19 10.28 -6.83
CA ALA A 140 -4.21 11.29 -7.05
C ALA A 140 -4.04 11.93 -8.44
N THR A 141 -5.09 11.88 -9.28
CA THR A 141 -5.11 12.56 -10.58
C THR A 141 -5.82 13.91 -10.52
N SER A 142 -6.63 14.12 -9.49
CA SER A 142 -7.23 15.40 -9.10
C SER A 142 -7.52 15.37 -7.59
N ALA A 143 -8.07 16.46 -7.05
CA ALA A 143 -8.56 16.50 -5.68
C ALA A 143 -9.67 15.47 -5.39
N ASN A 144 -10.32 14.89 -6.41
CA ASN A 144 -11.46 13.98 -6.22
C ASN A 144 -11.42 12.73 -7.09
N SER A 145 -10.25 12.41 -7.66
CA SER A 145 -10.06 11.24 -8.50
C SER A 145 -8.62 10.73 -8.38
N GLY A 146 -8.44 9.43 -8.57
CA GLY A 146 -7.14 8.80 -8.42
C GLY A 146 -7.22 7.29 -8.52
N THR A 147 -6.16 6.63 -8.09
CA THR A 147 -6.08 5.17 -8.03
C THR A 147 -5.34 4.73 -6.77
N SER A 148 -5.71 3.55 -6.26
CA SER A 148 -4.87 2.77 -5.36
C SER A 148 -4.42 1.49 -6.05
N SER A 149 -3.22 1.01 -5.70
CA SER A 149 -2.65 -0.22 -6.23
C SER A 149 -1.94 -1.00 -5.14
N LEU A 150 -2.15 -2.32 -5.14
CA LEU A 150 -1.39 -3.27 -4.35
C LEU A 150 -0.77 -4.31 -5.28
N GLU A 151 0.52 -4.57 -5.10
CA GLU A 151 1.26 -5.64 -5.77
C GLU A 151 1.85 -6.57 -4.70
N ASN A 152 1.49 -7.85 -4.73
CA ASN A 152 2.08 -8.85 -3.86
C ASN A 152 3.32 -9.41 -4.55
N LEU A 153 4.47 -8.83 -4.23
CA LEU A 153 5.76 -9.17 -4.82
C LEU A 153 6.17 -10.62 -4.52
N SER A 154 5.65 -11.23 -3.43
CA SER A 154 5.88 -12.64 -3.12
C SER A 154 5.13 -13.60 -4.05
N THR A 155 3.98 -13.19 -4.60
CA THR A 155 3.12 -14.06 -5.44
C THR A 155 3.01 -13.60 -6.90
N GLY A 156 3.38 -12.35 -7.19
CA GLY A 156 3.20 -11.70 -8.48
C GLY A 156 1.77 -11.23 -8.75
N ALA A 157 0.86 -11.30 -7.78
CA ALA A 157 -0.49 -10.77 -7.92
C ALA A 157 -0.49 -9.23 -7.84
N SER A 158 -1.42 -8.59 -8.56
CA SER A 158 -1.60 -7.13 -8.50
C SER A 158 -3.07 -6.75 -8.65
N VAL A 159 -3.50 -5.71 -7.96
CA VAL A 159 -4.81 -5.07 -8.11
C VAL A 159 -4.65 -3.56 -8.21
N THR A 160 -5.58 -2.91 -8.90
CA THR A 160 -5.64 -1.45 -8.99
C THR A 160 -7.10 -1.02 -8.99
N THR A 161 -7.45 -0.14 -8.06
CA THR A 161 -8.80 0.39 -7.90
C THR A 161 -8.84 1.84 -8.33
N PRO A 162 -9.69 2.21 -9.31
CA PRO A 162 -9.92 3.60 -9.67
C PRO A 162 -10.97 4.26 -8.77
N PHE A 163 -10.72 5.53 -8.45
CA PHE A 163 -11.66 6.44 -7.78
C PHE A 163 -11.98 7.59 -8.74
N ASN A 164 -13.27 7.86 -8.96
CA ASN A 164 -13.71 8.86 -9.92
C ASN A 164 -14.83 9.71 -9.32
N ASN A 165 -14.66 11.03 -9.35
CA ASN A 165 -15.64 11.99 -8.87
C ASN A 165 -16.09 11.72 -7.42
N MET A 166 -15.13 11.44 -6.55
CA MET A 166 -15.38 11.23 -5.14
C MET A 166 -16.00 12.47 -4.51
N ARG A 167 -16.90 12.26 -3.55
CA ARG A 167 -17.71 13.34 -2.97
C ARG A 167 -16.85 14.33 -2.20
N GLU A 168 -16.03 13.82 -1.30
CA GLU A 168 -15.12 14.62 -0.49
C GLU A 168 -13.77 14.73 -1.19
N SER A 169 -13.17 15.92 -1.14
CA SER A 169 -11.96 16.24 -1.88
C SER A 169 -10.72 16.16 -1.00
N LEU A 170 -9.64 15.64 -1.57
CA LEU A 170 -8.28 15.76 -1.10
C LEU A 170 -7.80 17.22 -1.18
N CYS A 171 -6.98 17.63 -0.22
CA CYS A 171 -6.22 18.87 -0.23
C CYS A 171 -4.85 18.69 -0.91
N LEU A 172 -4.35 17.45 -0.98
CA LEU A 172 -3.04 17.05 -1.49
C LEU A 172 -1.89 17.67 -0.69
N THR A 173 -2.05 17.79 0.63
CA THR A 173 -1.08 18.42 1.54
C THR A 173 -0.26 17.42 2.32
N ASP A 174 -0.77 16.21 2.51
CA ASP A 174 -0.13 15.22 3.36
C ASP A 174 0.25 13.99 2.52
N ALA A 175 1.43 13.43 2.76
CA ALA A 175 1.88 12.18 2.16
C ALA A 175 2.45 11.27 3.25
N GLU A 176 1.95 10.05 3.38
CA GLU A 176 2.19 9.29 4.62
C GLU A 176 2.33 7.77 4.46
N TRP A 177 3.02 7.20 5.46
CA TRP A 177 3.24 5.77 5.62
C TRP A 177 2.96 5.42 7.08
N ILE A 178 1.82 4.79 7.31
CA ILE A 178 1.21 4.69 8.63
C ILE A 178 0.98 3.24 9.03
N ILE A 179 1.26 2.97 10.29
CA ILE A 179 0.72 1.89 11.09
C ILE A 179 -0.40 2.44 11.96
N GLU A 180 -1.58 1.84 11.90
CA GLU A 180 -2.76 2.25 12.65
C GLU A 180 -3.28 1.10 13.50
N LEU A 181 -4.02 1.40 14.57
CA LEU A 181 -4.91 0.42 15.18
C LEU A 181 -5.82 -0.18 14.09
N GLY A 182 -5.73 -1.49 13.85
CA GLY A 182 -6.47 -2.11 12.75
C GLY A 182 -7.99 -1.89 12.86
N GLY A 183 -8.65 -1.48 11.78
CA GLY A 183 -10.10 -1.27 11.74
C GLY A 183 -10.93 -2.40 12.38
N GLY A 184 -11.70 -2.06 13.42
CA GLY A 184 -12.53 -3.00 14.19
C GLY A 184 -11.83 -3.69 15.36
N ALA A 185 -10.51 -3.54 15.51
CA ALA A 185 -9.76 -4.01 16.67
C ALA A 185 -9.93 -3.05 17.86
N SER A 186 -9.95 -3.60 19.07
CA SER A 186 -9.99 -2.83 20.33
C SER A 186 -8.61 -2.74 21.00
N GLU A 187 -7.59 -3.40 20.45
CA GLU A 187 -6.25 -3.46 21.02
C GLU A 187 -5.21 -3.41 19.88
N LEU A 188 -4.08 -2.72 20.10
CA LEU A 188 -2.99 -2.73 19.13
C LEU A 188 -2.27 -4.08 19.17
N ALA A 189 -2.22 -4.78 18.04
CA ALA A 189 -1.47 -6.04 17.96
C ALA A 189 0.04 -5.78 18.06
N ASN A 190 0.76 -6.64 18.77
CA ASN A 190 2.22 -6.60 18.79
C ASN A 190 2.76 -7.09 17.44
N PHE A 191 3.10 -6.15 16.57
CA PHE A 191 3.70 -6.37 15.26
C PHE A 191 5.24 -6.44 15.31
N GLY A 192 5.85 -6.30 16.49
CA GLY A 192 7.29 -6.24 16.68
C GLY A 192 7.92 -5.02 16.01
N THR A 193 8.37 -5.17 14.76
CA THR A 193 8.87 -4.06 13.95
C THR A 193 8.26 -4.17 12.56
N TRP A 194 7.60 -3.11 12.12
CA TRP A 194 7.01 -3.00 10.80
C TRP A 194 7.68 -1.84 10.06
N SER A 195 8.17 -2.07 8.84
CA SER A 195 8.87 -1.04 8.06
C SER A 195 8.31 -0.91 6.64
N PHE A 196 8.28 0.32 6.18
CA PHE A 196 8.03 0.72 4.79
C PHE A 196 9.37 1.06 4.14
N THR A 197 9.84 0.24 3.22
CA THR A 197 11.06 0.46 2.42
C THR A 197 10.71 1.00 1.04
N ASP A 198 11.71 1.47 0.29
CA ASP A 198 11.48 2.07 -1.05
C ASP A 198 10.37 3.13 -1.03
N ALA A 199 10.26 3.84 0.09
CA ALA A 199 9.21 4.78 0.36
C ALA A 199 9.48 6.10 -0.36
N SER A 200 8.49 6.60 -1.10
CA SER A 200 8.60 7.86 -1.84
C SER A 200 7.25 8.55 -1.99
N ALA A 201 7.24 9.86 -1.78
CA ALA A 201 6.14 10.74 -2.14
C ALA A 201 6.56 11.58 -3.34
N THR A 202 5.66 11.82 -4.29
CA THR A 202 5.93 12.56 -5.53
C THR A 202 4.92 13.69 -5.69
N SER A 203 5.43 14.88 -5.99
CA SER A 203 4.66 16.04 -6.42
C SER A 203 5.16 16.53 -7.79
N GLN A 204 4.59 17.62 -8.31
CA GLN A 204 5.11 18.26 -9.52
C GLN A 204 6.55 18.77 -9.37
N SER A 205 7.02 19.00 -8.13
CA SER A 205 8.37 19.47 -7.84
C SER A 205 9.42 18.35 -7.83
N GLY A 206 8.98 17.09 -7.83
CA GLY A 206 9.84 15.91 -7.80
C GLY A 206 9.43 14.91 -6.72
N SER A 207 10.31 13.96 -6.47
CA SER A 207 10.12 12.91 -5.47
C SER A 207 10.94 13.16 -4.21
N SER A 208 10.37 12.82 -3.06
CA SER A 208 10.98 12.91 -1.73
C SER A 208 10.83 11.58 -0.98
N SER A 209 11.90 11.14 -0.33
CA SER A 209 11.83 10.09 0.68
C SER A 209 11.15 10.59 1.97
N PRO A 210 10.78 9.71 2.92
CA PRO A 210 10.31 10.10 4.26
C PRO A 210 11.34 10.82 5.15
N ALA A 211 12.52 11.18 4.65
CA ALA A 211 13.51 11.90 5.44
C ALA A 211 13.00 13.30 5.83
N GLY A 212 12.90 13.57 7.13
CA GLY A 212 12.43 14.85 7.65
C GLY A 212 10.92 14.96 7.80
N SER A 213 10.17 13.87 7.57
CA SER A 213 8.76 13.75 7.91
C SER A 213 8.53 13.88 9.42
N GLU A 214 7.35 14.34 9.81
CA GLU A 214 6.92 14.31 11.21
C GLU A 214 6.63 12.86 11.65
N PRO A 215 7.22 12.38 12.76
CA PRO A 215 6.92 11.06 13.28
C PRO A 215 5.62 11.09 14.09
N TYR A 216 4.74 10.12 13.80
CA TYR A 216 3.52 9.87 14.56
C TYR A 216 3.71 8.61 15.42
N ASN A 217 3.09 8.57 16.59
CA ASN A 217 3.09 7.40 17.46
C ASN A 217 1.74 7.20 18.13
N ILE A 218 1.33 5.94 18.26
CA ILE A 218 0.15 5.57 19.03
C ILE A 218 0.50 5.65 20.51
N ALA A 219 -0.39 6.23 21.30
CA ALA A 219 -0.32 6.25 22.76
C ALA A 219 -1.60 5.69 23.39
N ASP A 220 -1.47 5.04 24.54
CA ASP A 220 -2.63 4.64 25.35
C ASP A 220 -3.33 5.86 25.96
N GLY A 221 -4.50 5.67 26.57
CA GLY A 221 -5.26 6.74 27.22
C GLY A 221 -4.58 7.36 28.46
N ASN A 222 -3.38 6.90 28.85
CA ASN A 222 -2.55 7.51 29.89
C ASN A 222 -1.35 8.28 29.30
N GLY A 223 -1.22 8.36 27.98
CA GLY A 223 -0.12 9.00 27.28
C GLY A 223 1.15 8.15 27.19
N ASN A 224 1.10 6.85 27.52
CA ASN A 224 2.24 5.95 27.30
C ASN A 224 2.30 5.60 25.82
N LEU A 225 3.44 5.84 25.18
CA LEU A 225 3.65 5.43 23.80
C LEU A 225 3.60 3.90 23.68
N LEU A 226 2.86 3.42 22.69
CA LEU A 226 2.77 2.02 22.28
C LEU A 226 3.60 1.75 21.02
N THR A 227 4.05 2.82 20.35
CA THR A 227 4.93 2.73 19.18
C THR A 227 6.09 3.71 19.26
N ASP A 228 7.17 3.36 18.55
CA ASP A 228 8.32 4.22 18.28
C ASP A 228 8.63 4.19 16.78
N CYS A 229 8.25 5.26 16.08
CA CYS A 229 8.37 5.40 14.63
C CYS A 229 9.36 6.49 14.23
N SER A 230 10.02 6.28 13.09
CA SER A 230 10.89 7.28 12.46
C SER A 230 10.90 7.16 10.94
N GLY A 231 10.98 8.31 10.28
CA GLY A 231 11.18 8.44 8.83
C GLY A 231 12.63 8.78 8.47
N SER A 232 13.13 8.18 7.40
CA SER A 232 14.50 8.38 6.90
C SER A 232 14.55 8.29 5.38
N ALA A 233 15.73 8.53 4.80
CA ALA A 233 15.93 8.37 3.35
C ALA A 233 15.76 6.91 2.88
N SER A 234 15.87 5.93 3.79
CA SER A 234 15.69 4.51 3.50
C SER A 234 14.24 4.03 3.65
N GLY A 235 13.36 4.88 4.20
CA GLY A 235 11.97 4.52 4.49
C GLY A 235 11.55 4.84 5.92
N VAL A 236 10.47 4.21 6.35
CA VAL A 236 9.84 4.39 7.66
C VAL A 236 9.95 3.10 8.46
N THR A 237 10.33 3.19 9.72
CA THR A 237 10.38 2.04 10.63
C THR A 237 9.60 2.37 11.90
N CYS A 238 8.68 1.49 12.26
CA CYS A 238 7.88 1.55 13.47
C CYS A 238 8.11 0.31 14.32
N LYS A 239 8.36 0.51 15.62
CA LYS A 239 8.44 -0.56 16.61
C LYS A 239 7.22 -0.51 17.51
N TYR A 240 6.70 -1.67 17.88
CA TYR A 240 5.81 -1.81 19.02
C TYR A 240 6.64 -1.78 20.30
N ILE A 241 6.19 -1.06 21.34
CA ILE A 241 6.92 -0.88 22.62
C ILE A 241 6.07 -1.18 23.85
#